data_AF-A0A851A8V6-F1
#
_entry.id   AF-A0A851A8V6-F1
#
_cell.length_a   1.000
_cell.length_b   1.000
_cell.length_c   1.000
_cell.angle_alpha   90.00
_cell.angle_beta   90.00
_cell.angle_gamma   90.00
#
_symmetry.space_group_name_H-M   'P 1'
#
loop_
_entity.id
_entity.type
_entity.pdbx_description
1 polymer ?
#
loop_
_entity_poly.entity_id
_entity_poly.type
_entity_poly.pdbx_seq_one_letter_code
_entity_poly.pdbx_strand_id
1 'polypeptide(L)'
;ESSVVEELLRNSLDKAYGKQVLTWEGEISAVSQDAIRDAAWARSETVIDEWDEEFDRGKVKKIKKLKRERRRHFNPFQQLQSKRNFWSVTHPAKVASLSYRL
;
A
#
# COMPACT_ATOMS: atom_id res chain seq x y z
N GLU A 1 -42.01 -20.15 -1.01
CA GLU A 1 -40.79 -20.96 -0.76
C GLU A 1 -39.69 -20.02 -0.33
N SER A 2 -38.93 -20.36 0.71
CA SER A 2 -37.75 -19.57 1.08
C SER A 2 -36.68 -19.75 0.02
N SER A 3 -35.99 -18.67 -0.33
CA SER A 3 -34.86 -18.75 -1.25
C SER A 3 -33.77 -19.63 -0.64
N VAL A 4 -33.05 -20.39 -1.45
CA VAL A 4 -31.89 -21.21 -1.02
C VAL A 4 -30.91 -20.37 -0.18
N VAL A 5 -30.76 -19.09 -0.50
CA VAL A 5 -29.91 -18.15 0.23
C VAL A 5 -30.39 -17.93 1.67
N GLU A 6 -31.70 -17.84 1.89
CA GLU A 6 -32.27 -17.66 3.24
C GLU A 6 -32.06 -18.89 4.11
N GLU A 7 -32.17 -20.10 3.52
CA GLU A 7 -31.88 -21.34 4.23
C GLU A 7 -30.39 -21.47 4.58
N LEU A 8 -29.50 -21.11 3.65
CA LEU A 8 -28.07 -21.11 3.89
C LEU A 8 -27.68 -20.10 4.96
N LEU A 9 -28.23 -18.89 4.92
CA LEU A 9 -28.01 -17.88 5.97
C LEU A 9 -28.52 -18.36 7.33
N ARG A 10 -29.66 -19.05 7.37
CA ARG A 10 -30.18 -19.63 8.61
C ARG A 10 -29.27 -20.73 9.15
N ASN A 11 -28.60 -21.49 8.28
CA ASN A 11 -27.70 -22.57 8.64
C ASN A 11 -26.24 -22.10 8.89
N SER A 12 -25.86 -20.90 8.45
CA SER A 12 -24.52 -20.34 8.69
C SER A 12 -24.35 -19.65 10.04
N LEU A 13 -25.43 -19.51 10.83
CA LEU A 13 -25.40 -18.91 12.17
C LEU A 13 -24.78 -19.85 13.22
N ASP A 14 -24.42 -19.29 14.38
CA ASP A 14 -23.87 -19.87 15.62
C ASP A 14 -24.41 -21.27 16.01
N LYS A 15 -24.06 -22.31 15.24
CA LYS A 15 -24.55 -23.68 15.37
C LYS A 15 -23.42 -24.66 15.07
N ALA A 16 -23.33 -25.73 15.84
CA ALA A 16 -22.26 -26.73 15.71
C ALA A 16 -22.19 -27.40 14.32
N TYR A 17 -23.32 -27.87 13.79
CA TYR A 17 -23.37 -28.68 12.55
C TYR A 17 -24.17 -28.00 11.43
N GLY A 18 -24.29 -26.67 11.45
CA GLY A 18 -25.08 -25.87 10.53
C GLY A 18 -26.60 -25.94 10.75
N LYS A 19 -27.16 -27.12 11.04
CA LYS A 19 -28.55 -27.26 11.49
C LYS A 19 -28.63 -27.39 13.01
N GLN A 20 -29.70 -26.85 13.60
CA GLN A 20 -29.98 -26.98 15.03
C GLN A 20 -30.24 -28.46 15.36
N VAL A 21 -29.50 -28.97 16.34
CA VAL A 21 -29.70 -30.32 16.86
C VAL A 21 -30.71 -30.23 17.99
N LEU A 22 -31.78 -31.00 17.90
CA LEU A 22 -32.81 -31.09 18.92
C LEU A 22 -32.61 -32.34 19.78
N THR A 23 -33.14 -32.32 20.99
CA THR A 23 -33.30 -33.51 21.83
C THR A 23 -34.41 -34.40 21.26
N TRP A 24 -34.56 -35.60 21.84
CA TRP A 24 -35.65 -36.51 21.47
C TRP A 24 -37.03 -35.88 21.74
N GLU A 25 -37.09 -34.96 22.70
CA GLU A 25 -38.27 -34.19 23.10
C GLU A 25 -38.48 -32.93 22.24
N GLY A 26 -37.60 -32.67 21.26
CA GLY A 26 -37.67 -31.52 20.36
C GLY A 26 -37.12 -30.22 20.95
N GLU A 27 -36.49 -30.26 22.12
CA GLU A 27 -35.85 -29.12 22.76
C GLU A 27 -34.45 -28.88 22.18
N ILE A 28 -33.82 -27.75 22.50
CA ILE A 28 -32.47 -27.44 22.04
C ILE A 28 -31.48 -28.40 22.69
N SER A 29 -30.71 -29.14 21.90
CA SER A 29 -29.67 -30.03 22.41
C SER A 29 -28.56 -29.24 23.11
N ALA A 30 -27.95 -29.84 24.14
CA ALA A 30 -26.80 -29.29 24.85
C ALA A 30 -25.68 -28.82 23.88
N VAL A 31 -25.41 -29.60 22.84
CA VAL A 31 -24.39 -29.26 21.82
C VAL A 31 -24.71 -27.96 21.08
N SER A 32 -25.99 -27.72 20.78
CA SER A 32 -26.41 -26.47 20.12
C SER A 32 -26.35 -25.29 21.09
N GLN A 33 -26.66 -25.52 22.37
CA GLN A 33 -26.57 -24.50 23.40
C GLN A 33 -25.12 -24.06 23.66
N ASP A 34 -24.19 -25.02 23.69
CA ASP A 34 -22.76 -24.74 23.86
C ASP A 34 -22.21 -23.97 22.65
N ALA A 35 -22.55 -24.36 21.43
CA ALA A 35 -22.12 -23.63 20.23
C ALA A 35 -22.59 -22.16 20.22
N ILE A 36 -23.80 -21.87 20.70
CA ILE A 36 -24.32 -20.50 20.83
C ILE A 36 -23.48 -19.72 21.85
N ARG A 37 -23.13 -20.35 22.97
CA ARG A 37 -22.28 -19.72 24.00
C ARG A 37 -20.90 -19.47 23.44
N ASP A 38 -20.25 -20.46 22.84
CA ASP A 38 -18.91 -20.32 22.27
C ASP A 38 -18.85 -19.23 21.21
N ALA A 39 -19.86 -19.12 20.34
CA ALA A 39 -19.92 -18.05 19.35
C ALA A 39 -20.15 -16.67 19.98
N ALA A 40 -20.91 -16.57 21.08
CA ALA A 40 -21.03 -15.32 21.83
C ALA A 40 -19.70 -14.94 22.50
N TRP A 41 -18.98 -15.91 23.07
CA TRP A 41 -17.69 -15.70 23.69
C TRP A 41 -16.63 -15.31 22.66
N ALA A 42 -16.54 -16.01 21.52
CA ALA A 42 -15.63 -15.68 20.43
C ALA A 42 -15.85 -14.26 19.90
N ARG A 43 -17.10 -13.78 19.80
CA ARG A 43 -17.40 -12.39 19.43
C ARG A 43 -16.95 -11.37 20.47
N SER A 44 -16.92 -11.74 21.75
CA SER A 44 -16.35 -10.88 22.80
C SER A 44 -14.83 -11.03 22.94
N GLU A 45 -14.28 -12.18 22.53
CA GLU A 45 -12.86 -12.51 22.55
C GLU A 45 -12.13 -12.06 21.28
N THR A 46 -12.82 -11.49 20.29
CA THR A 46 -12.13 -10.70 19.28
C THR A 46 -11.50 -9.50 20.00
N VAL A 47 -10.30 -9.71 20.51
CA VAL A 47 -9.40 -8.69 21.02
C VAL A 47 -9.18 -7.79 19.82
N ILE A 48 -9.90 -6.68 19.83
CA ILE A 48 -9.58 -5.55 18.98
C ILE A 48 -8.23 -5.08 19.52
N ASP A 49 -7.14 -5.53 18.89
CA ASP A 49 -5.85 -4.89 19.10
C ASP A 49 -6.05 -3.44 18.67
N GLU A 50 -5.90 -2.53 19.63
CA GLU A 50 -6.08 -1.12 19.34
C GLU A 50 -5.02 -0.75 18.31
N TRP A 51 -5.46 -0.21 17.18
CA TRP A 51 -4.56 0.20 16.11
C TRP A 51 -3.57 1.22 16.68
N ASP A 52 -2.31 0.81 16.87
CA ASP A 52 -1.27 1.68 17.39
C ASP A 52 -0.73 2.48 16.20
N GLU A 53 -1.31 3.68 16.03
CA GLU A 53 -0.89 4.59 14.97
C GLU A 53 0.63 4.81 14.94
N GLU A 54 1.33 4.75 16.08
CA GLU A 54 2.77 4.99 16.15
C GLU A 54 3.58 3.77 15.69
N PHE A 55 3.14 2.56 16.06
CA PHE A 55 3.75 1.30 15.61
C PHE A 55 3.50 1.04 14.12
N ASP A 56 2.24 1.20 13.68
CA ASP A 56 1.79 0.83 12.35
C ASP A 56 2.22 1.82 11.26
N ARG A 57 2.45 3.10 11.60
CA ARG A 57 3.06 4.07 10.67
C ARG A 57 4.46 3.65 10.23
N GLY A 58 5.12 2.79 11.01
CA GLY A 58 6.47 2.31 10.74
C GLY A 58 7.53 3.42 10.79
N LYS A 59 8.79 3.04 10.56
CA LYS A 59 9.92 3.99 10.61
C LYS A 59 10.08 4.76 9.31
N VAL A 60 10.02 6.09 9.40
CA VAL A 60 10.27 6.97 8.25
C VAL A 60 11.74 6.95 7.86
N LYS A 61 12.02 6.65 6.58
CA LYS A 61 13.39 6.67 6.03
C LYS A 61 13.94 8.10 6.00
N LYS A 62 15.11 8.29 6.59
CA LYS A 62 15.83 9.58 6.54
C LYS A 62 16.21 9.92 5.10
N ILE A 63 15.59 10.96 4.56
CA ILE A 63 15.94 11.48 3.23
C ILE A 63 17.15 12.42 3.39
N LYS A 64 18.29 12.03 2.83
CA LYS A 64 19.46 12.91 2.74
C LYS A 64 19.21 13.92 1.61
N LYS A 65 19.21 15.22 1.93
CA LYS A 65 19.13 16.26 0.89
C LYS A 65 20.24 16.04 -0.14
N LEU A 66 19.87 15.89 -1.41
CA LEU A 66 20.82 15.85 -2.51
C LEU A 66 21.64 17.15 -2.46
N LYS A 67 22.93 17.05 -2.17
CA LYS A 67 23.82 18.21 -2.28
C LYS A 67 23.82 18.61 -3.75
N ARG A 68 23.23 19.77 -4.08
CA ARG A 68 23.36 20.38 -5.41
C ARG A 68 24.85 20.44 -5.70
N GLU A 69 25.29 19.72 -6.72
CA GLU A 69 26.70 19.72 -7.09
C GLU A 69 27.09 21.16 -7.39
N ARG A 70 27.88 21.77 -6.50
CA ARG A 70 28.42 23.12 -6.67
C ARG A 70 29.18 23.05 -7.98
N ARG A 71 28.70 23.73 -9.03
CA ARG A 71 29.29 23.75 -10.39
C ARG A 71 30.81 23.70 -10.27
N ARG A 72 31.37 22.50 -10.40
CA ARG A 72 32.81 22.30 -10.34
C ARG A 72 33.33 23.04 -11.57
N HIS A 73 34.30 23.94 -11.40
CA HIS A 73 34.92 24.60 -12.54
C HIS A 73 35.30 23.52 -13.54
N PHE A 74 34.70 23.57 -14.73
CA PHE A 74 34.94 22.58 -15.78
C PHE A 74 36.44 22.48 -16.02
N ASN A 75 36.96 21.26 -16.13
CA ASN A 75 38.37 21.01 -16.37
C ASN A 75 38.84 21.88 -17.56
N PRO A 76 39.99 22.58 -17.49
CA PRO A 76 40.50 23.39 -18.59
C PRO A 76 40.56 22.62 -19.92
N PHE A 77 40.82 21.31 -19.91
CA PHE A 77 40.79 20.47 -21.10
C PHE A 77 39.38 20.27 -21.67
N GLN A 78 38.36 20.17 -20.80
CA GLN A 78 36.96 20.13 -21.24
C GLN A 78 36.54 21.47 -21.84
N GLN A 79 36.98 22.59 -21.25
CA GLN A 79 36.71 23.91 -21.82
C GLN A 79 37.37 24.09 -23.18
N LEU A 80 38.62 23.65 -23.33
CA LEU A 80 39.34 23.67 -24.61
C LEU A 80 38.61 22.83 -25.67
N GLN A 81 38.17 21.62 -25.30
CA GLN A 81 37.42 20.75 -26.19
C GLN A 81 36.07 21.35 -26.58
N SER A 82 35.33 21.94 -25.65
CA SER A 82 34.06 22.63 -25.94
C SER A 82 34.25 23.79 -26.92
N LYS A 83 35.33 24.59 -26.76
CA LYS A 83 35.66 25.65 -27.72
C LYS A 83 35.98 25.09 -29.10
N ARG A 84 36.79 24.02 -29.18
CA ARG A 84 37.12 23.36 -30.46
C ARG A 84 35.89 22.77 -31.13
N ASN A 85 35.02 22.11 -30.36
CA ASN A 85 33.75 21.54 -30.83
C ASN A 85 32.82 22.63 -31.37
N PHE A 86 32.76 23.79 -30.72
CA PHE A 86 32.00 24.93 -31.21
C PHE A 86 32.50 25.33 -32.61
N TRP A 87 33.79 25.62 -32.76
CA TRP A 87 34.37 26.03 -34.05
C TRP A 87 34.30 24.95 -35.13
N SER A 88 34.28 23.66 -34.77
CA SER A 88 34.11 22.58 -35.75
C SER A 88 32.67 22.40 -36.24
N VAL A 89 31.67 22.77 -35.43
CA VAL A 89 30.24 22.53 -35.75
C VAL A 89 29.56 23.79 -36.29
N THR A 90 30.01 25.00 -35.92
CA THR A 90 29.47 26.24 -36.50
C THR A 90 30.23 26.69 -37.74
N HIS A 91 29.55 26.65 -38.88
CA HIS A 91 30.01 27.27 -40.13
C HIS A 91 30.25 28.78 -39.92
N PRO A 92 31.33 29.38 -40.45
CA PRO A 92 31.69 30.79 -40.19
C PRO A 92 30.56 31.80 -40.47
N ALA A 93 29.70 31.52 -41.45
CA ALA A 93 28.53 32.35 -41.77
C ALA A 93 27.47 32.41 -40.64
N LYS A 94 27.37 31.38 -39.79
CA LYS A 94 26.45 31.35 -38.64
C LYS A 94 27.01 32.05 -37.39
N VAL A 95 28.30 32.40 -37.40
CA VAL A 95 28.94 33.12 -36.28
C VAL A 95 28.64 34.62 -36.35
N ALA A 96 28.62 35.20 -37.56
CA ALA A 96 28.32 36.62 -37.77
C ALA A 96 26.90 37.03 -37.32
N SER A 97 25.93 36.10 -37.35
CA SER A 97 24.57 36.36 -36.87
C SER A 97 24.44 36.27 -35.34
N LEU A 98 25.43 35.67 -34.65
CA LEU A 98 25.45 35.54 -33.19
C LEU A 98 26.01 36.81 -32.53
N SER A 99 27.03 37.44 -33.14
CA SER A 99 27.62 38.69 -32.66
C SER A 99 26.70 39.90 -32.78
N TYR A 100 25.67 39.84 -33.63
CA TYR A 100 24.70 40.93 -33.81
C TYR A 100 23.61 40.95 -32.72
N ARG A 101 23.55 39.94 -31.84
CA ARG A 101 22.53 39.81 -30.78
C ARG A 101 23.08 40.01 -29.36
N LEU A 102 24.31 40.48 -29.23
CA LEU A 102 24.94 40.83 -27.94
C LEU A 102 25.09 42.34 -27.83
#